data_AF-A0A3E0V9Y3-F1
#
_entry.id   AF-A0A3E0V9Y3-F1
#
_cell.length_a   1.000
_cell.length_b   1.000
_cell.length_c   1.000
_cell.angle_alpha   90.00
_cell.angle_beta   90.00
_cell.angle_gamma   90.00
#
_symmetry.space_group_name_H-M   'P 1'
#
loop_
_entity.id
_entity.type
_entity.pdbx_description
1 polymer ?
#
loop_
_entity_poly.entity_id
_entity_poly.type
_entity_poly.pdbx_seq_one_letter_code
_entity_poly.pdbx_strand_id
1 'polypeptide(L)'
;MTITGPETDTTEDRRAQQRKIVNRLRRANGQLNAVIAAIESGAECQDVIIQLAAVSKALDRAGFTIVSSAMRDCITDPDSQPMTPDKLEKLFLTLA
;
A
#
# COMPACT_ATOMS: atom_id res chain seq x y z
N MET A 1 20.75 -32.46 21.44
CA MET A 1 19.37 -32.29 20.96
C MET A 1 18.91 -30.91 21.40
N THR A 2 19.26 -29.89 20.63
CA THR A 2 18.79 -28.52 20.84
C THR A 2 17.86 -28.19 19.68
N ILE A 3 16.57 -28.03 20.01
CA ILE A 3 15.56 -27.51 19.10
C ILE A 3 15.67 -25.99 19.21
N THR A 4 16.36 -25.36 18.27
CA THR A 4 16.33 -23.90 18.09
C THR A 4 15.07 -23.57 17.29
N GLY A 5 14.14 -22.80 17.89
CA GLY A 5 12.84 -22.45 17.33
C GLY A 5 12.88 -21.43 16.17
N PRO A 6 11.71 -21.07 15.60
CA PRO A 6 11.54 -20.48 14.26
C PRO A 6 11.64 -18.94 14.24
N GLU A 7 12.69 -18.35 14.82
CA GLU A 7 12.79 -16.88 14.94
C GLU A 7 13.24 -16.14 13.64
N THR A 8 13.57 -16.87 12.58
CA THR A 8 14.07 -16.28 11.31
C THR A 8 12.99 -15.94 10.26
N ASP A 9 11.73 -16.33 10.47
CA ASP A 9 10.68 -16.28 9.42
C ASP A 9 10.00 -14.90 9.27
N THR A 10 9.69 -14.21 10.39
CA THR A 10 8.87 -12.98 10.39
C THR A 10 9.56 -11.76 9.73
N THR A 11 10.89 -11.68 9.80
CA THR A 11 11.63 -10.51 9.28
C THR A 11 11.77 -10.53 7.76
N GLU A 12 11.94 -11.72 7.17
CA GLU A 12 12.04 -11.87 5.72
C GLU A 12 10.70 -11.59 5.04
N ASP A 13 9.62 -12.08 5.63
CA ASP A 13 8.24 -11.82 5.20
C ASP A 13 7.90 -10.33 5.23
N ARG A 14 8.25 -9.61 6.31
CA ARG A 14 8.03 -8.16 6.40
C ARG A 14 8.77 -7.40 5.31
N ARG A 15 10.05 -7.74 5.06
CA ARG A 15 10.82 -7.12 3.97
C ARG A 15 10.22 -7.45 2.61
N ALA A 16 9.70 -8.67 2.41
CA ALA A 16 9.02 -9.05 1.19
C ALA A 16 7.71 -8.26 0.98
N GLN A 17 6.93 -8.04 2.02
CA GLN A 17 5.74 -7.18 1.97
C GLN A 17 6.08 -5.73 1.69
N GLN A 18 7.10 -5.18 2.35
CA GLN A 18 7.57 -3.82 2.08
C GLN A 18 8.01 -3.66 0.61
N ARG A 19 8.77 -4.61 0.06
CA ARG A 19 9.14 -4.61 -1.37
C ARG A 19 7.90 -4.65 -2.28
N LYS A 20 6.89 -5.47 -1.95
CA LYS A 20 5.64 -5.54 -2.72
C LYS A 20 4.89 -4.20 -2.72
N ILE A 21 4.81 -3.53 -1.57
CA ILE A 21 4.19 -2.20 -1.42
C ILE A 21 4.94 -1.17 -2.28
N VAL A 22 6.26 -1.08 -2.13
CA VAL A 22 7.10 -0.16 -2.91
C VAL A 22 6.93 -0.39 -4.42
N ASN A 23 6.90 -1.65 -4.86
CA ASN A 23 6.70 -1.97 -6.29
C ASN A 23 5.30 -1.61 -6.82
N ARG A 24 4.29 -1.54 -5.96
CA ARG A 24 2.95 -1.05 -6.34
C ARG A 24 2.95 0.47 -6.43
N LEU A 25 3.54 1.16 -5.46
CA LEU A 25 3.66 2.62 -5.46
C LEU A 25 4.50 3.12 -6.65
N ARG A 26 5.60 2.45 -6.99
CA ARG A 26 6.40 2.78 -8.19
C ARG A 26 5.59 2.65 -9.49
N ARG A 27 4.71 1.64 -9.58
CA ARG A 27 3.81 1.48 -10.72
C ARG A 27 2.78 2.61 -10.79
N ALA A 28 2.15 2.94 -9.67
CA ALA A 28 1.21 4.06 -9.59
C ALA A 28 1.89 5.41 -9.95
N ASN A 29 3.14 5.61 -9.52
CA ASN A 29 3.94 6.79 -9.90
C ASN A 29 4.18 6.85 -11.41
N GLY A 30 4.57 5.73 -12.05
CA GLY A 30 4.71 5.67 -13.50
C GLY A 30 3.42 6.00 -14.26
N GLN A 31 2.28 5.52 -13.76
CA GLN A 31 0.97 5.85 -14.31
C GLN A 31 0.63 7.34 -14.13
N LEU A 32 0.94 7.92 -12.98
CA LEU A 32 0.75 9.36 -12.72
C LEU A 32 1.61 10.22 -13.65
N ASN A 33 2.86 9.84 -13.88
CA ASN A 33 3.73 10.54 -14.84
C ASN A 33 3.15 10.49 -16.26
N ALA A 34 2.54 9.37 -16.65
CA ALA A 34 1.86 9.26 -17.94
C ALA A 34 0.64 10.18 -18.04
N VAL A 35 -0.15 10.31 -16.96
CA VAL A 35 -1.28 11.27 -16.89
C VAL A 35 -0.79 12.70 -17.06
N ILE A 36 0.29 13.08 -16.35
CA ILE A 36 0.88 14.42 -16.45
C ILE A 36 1.32 14.70 -17.89
N ALA A 37 2.06 13.77 -18.51
CA ALA A 37 2.49 13.90 -19.90
C ALA A 37 1.31 13.97 -20.89
N ALA A 38 0.23 13.24 -20.64
CA ALA A 38 -0.99 13.30 -21.45
C ALA A 38 -1.62 14.70 -21.38
N ILE A 39 -1.71 15.29 -20.19
CA ILE A 39 -2.22 16.66 -20.01
C ILE A 39 -1.31 17.68 -20.71
N GLU A 40 0.01 17.59 -20.51
CA GLU A 40 0.99 18.50 -21.12
C GLU A 40 1.01 18.43 -22.65
N SER A 41 0.70 17.26 -23.23
CA SER A 41 0.59 17.06 -24.68
C SER A 41 -0.77 17.41 -25.26
N GLY A 42 -1.72 17.87 -24.43
CA GLY A 42 -3.06 18.25 -24.88
C GLY A 42 -3.94 17.06 -25.25
N ALA A 43 -3.78 15.91 -24.58
CA ALA A 43 -4.63 14.74 -24.75
C ALA A 43 -6.11 15.04 -24.45
N GLU A 44 -6.98 14.18 -24.96
CA GLU A 44 -8.43 14.31 -24.78
C GLU A 44 -8.83 14.14 -23.30
N CYS A 45 -9.83 14.90 -22.87
CA CYS A 45 -10.25 14.97 -21.47
C CYS A 45 -10.72 13.61 -20.94
N GLN A 46 -11.51 12.86 -21.71
CA GLN A 46 -11.98 11.54 -21.31
C GLN A 46 -10.81 10.54 -21.17
N ASP A 47 -9.80 10.57 -22.05
CA ASP A 47 -8.60 9.73 -21.92
C ASP A 47 -7.83 10.02 -20.61
N VAL A 48 -7.64 11.31 -20.30
CA VAL A 48 -7.00 11.75 -19.04
C VAL A 48 -7.79 11.26 -17.82
N ILE A 49 -9.11 11.36 -17.84
CA ILE A 49 -9.98 10.89 -16.75
C ILE A 49 -9.85 9.37 -16.56
N ILE A 50 -9.85 8.60 -17.65
CA ILE A 50 -9.70 7.13 -17.59
C ILE A 50 -8.35 6.75 -16.98
N GLN A 51 -7.27 7.41 -17.40
CA GLN A 51 -5.94 7.16 -16.85
C GLN A 51 -5.85 7.56 -15.37
N LEU A 52 -6.42 8.69 -14.99
CA LEU A 52 -6.45 9.15 -13.61
C LEU A 52 -7.23 8.17 -12.70
N ALA A 53 -8.37 7.65 -13.17
CA ALA A 53 -9.11 6.61 -12.46
C ALA A 53 -8.28 5.33 -12.26
N ALA A 54 -7.46 4.95 -13.26
CA ALA A 54 -6.55 3.82 -13.13
C ALA A 54 -5.45 4.06 -12.08
N VAL A 55 -4.91 5.29 -11.99
CA VAL A 55 -3.94 5.71 -10.96
C VAL A 55 -4.58 5.62 -9.58
N SER A 56 -5.77 6.21 -9.39
CA SER A 56 -6.51 6.14 -8.12
C SER A 56 -6.72 4.68 -7.70
N LYS A 57 -7.18 3.82 -8.61
CA LYS A 57 -7.37 2.39 -8.30
C LYS A 57 -6.07 1.65 -7.95
N ALA A 58 -4.93 2.09 -8.48
CA ALA A 58 -3.64 1.53 -8.12
C ALA A 58 -3.20 1.97 -6.71
N LEU A 59 -3.45 3.23 -6.36
CA LEU A 59 -3.21 3.79 -5.03
C LEU A 59 -4.08 3.12 -3.97
N ASP A 60 -5.39 2.96 -4.21
CA ASP A 60 -6.29 2.28 -3.26
C ASP A 60 -5.79 0.87 -2.93
N ARG A 61 -5.39 0.12 -3.95
CA ARG A 61 -4.86 -1.24 -3.77
C ARG A 61 -3.55 -1.26 -2.97
N ALA A 62 -2.71 -0.24 -3.12
CA ALA A 62 -1.51 -0.09 -2.31
C ALA A 62 -1.87 0.28 -0.86
N GLY A 63 -2.80 1.22 -0.68
CA GLY A 63 -3.33 1.66 0.62
C GLY A 63 -3.92 0.51 1.42
N PHE A 64 -4.81 -0.29 0.83
CA PHE A 64 -5.37 -1.48 1.48
C PHE A 64 -4.30 -2.49 1.90
N THR A 65 -3.27 -2.69 1.07
CA THR A 65 -2.16 -3.57 1.43
C THR A 65 -1.41 -3.03 2.66
N ILE A 66 -1.14 -1.73 2.72
CA ILE A 66 -0.47 -1.07 3.86
C ILE A 66 -1.30 -1.19 5.14
N VAL A 67 -2.59 -0.84 5.08
CA VAL A 67 -3.50 -0.93 6.24
C VAL A 67 -3.60 -2.36 6.73
N SER A 68 -3.76 -3.34 5.82
CA SER A 68 -3.81 -4.76 6.20
C SER A 68 -2.51 -5.26 6.85
N SER A 69 -1.35 -4.71 6.45
CA SER A 69 -0.07 -5.02 7.07
C SER A 69 0.02 -4.41 8.47
N ALA A 70 -0.36 -3.13 8.62
CA ALA A 70 -0.37 -2.45 9.92
C ALA A 70 -1.32 -3.14 10.91
N MET A 71 -2.48 -3.62 10.46
CA MET A 71 -3.39 -4.42 11.28
C MET A 71 -2.74 -5.71 11.80
N ARG A 72 -2.00 -6.43 10.94
CA ARG A 72 -1.27 -7.64 11.36
C ARG A 72 -0.22 -7.30 12.40
N ASP A 73 0.60 -6.29 12.13
CA ASP A 73 1.67 -5.87 13.03
C ASP A 73 1.12 -5.48 14.41
N CYS A 74 0.02 -4.74 14.48
CA CYS A 74 -0.65 -4.38 15.74
C CYS A 74 -1.25 -5.57 16.52
N ILE A 75 -1.57 -6.68 15.85
CA ILE A 75 -2.09 -7.89 16.50
C ILE A 75 -0.93 -8.77 17.00
N THR A 76 0.20 -8.77 16.31
CA THR A 76 1.35 -9.65 16.60
C THR A 76 2.42 -9.04 17.50
N ASP A 77 2.46 -7.71 17.65
CA ASP A 77 3.49 -7.03 18.45
C ASP A 77 2.91 -6.58 19.81
N PRO A 78 3.27 -7.27 20.92
CA PRO A 78 2.77 -6.96 22.27
C PRO A 78 3.27 -5.61 22.84
N ASP A 79 4.33 -5.03 22.26
CA ASP A 79 4.88 -3.72 22.67
C ASP A 79 4.43 -2.59 21.73
N SER A 80 3.76 -2.92 20.62
CA SER A 80 3.20 -1.91 19.73
C SER A 80 2.04 -1.20 20.42
N GLN A 81 1.99 0.14 20.29
CA GLN A 81 0.87 0.91 20.79
C GLN A 81 -0.38 0.44 20.02
N PRO A 82 -1.39 -0.16 20.69
CA PRO A 82 -2.48 -0.82 20.00
C PRO A 82 -3.20 0.19 19.11
N MET A 83 -3.21 -0.05 17.80
CA MET A 83 -4.11 0.69 16.92
C MET A 83 -5.53 0.31 17.30
N THR A 84 -6.27 1.27 17.86
CA THR A 84 -7.68 1.06 18.19
C THR A 84 -8.48 0.83 16.89
N PRO A 85 -9.58 0.05 16.95
CA PRO A 85 -10.49 -0.11 15.82
C PRO A 85 -10.91 1.23 15.21
N ASP A 86 -11.21 2.24 16.04
CA ASP A 86 -11.58 3.58 15.59
C ASP A 86 -10.47 4.29 14.77
N LYS A 87 -9.21 4.07 15.14
CA LYS A 87 -8.07 4.67 14.42
C LYS A 87 -7.83 3.96 13.09
N LEU A 88 -8.04 2.64 13.04
CA LEU A 88 -8.00 1.86 11.81
C LEU A 88 -9.15 2.23 10.87
N GLU A 89 -10.37 2.39 11.40
CA GLU A 89 -11.53 2.81 10.64
C GLU A 89 -11.30 4.20 10.02
N LYS A 90 -10.80 5.17 10.79
CA LYS A 90 -10.45 6.49 10.26
C LYS A 90 -9.42 6.43 9.13
N LEU A 91 -8.38 5.61 9.28
CA LEU A 91 -7.36 5.43 8.24
C LEU A 91 -7.96 4.79 6.98
N PHE A 92 -8.87 3.83 7.14
CA PHE A 92 -9.56 3.20 6.03
C PHE A 92 -10.49 4.16 5.29
N LEU A 93 -11.27 4.97 6.03
CA LEU A 93 -12.16 5.98 5.46
C LEU A 93 -11.42 7.11 4.74
N THR A 94 -10.14 7.33 5.04
CA THR A 94 -9.28 8.30 4.32
C THR A 94 -8.88 7.77 2.94
N LEU A 95 -9.01 6.46 2.70
CA LEU A 95 -8.71 5.80 1.41
C LEU A 95 -9.96 5.58 0.55
N ALA A 96 -11.14 6.02 1.01
CA ALA A 96 -12.45 5.80 0.37
C ALA A 96 -12.94 7.02 -0.40
#